data_AF-A0A0G1RFM9-F1
#
_entry.id   AF-A0A0G1RFM9-F1
#
_cell.length_a   1.000
_cell.length_b   1.000
_cell.length_c   1.000
_cell.angle_alpha   90.00
_cell.angle_beta   90.00
_cell.angle_gamma   90.00
#
_symmetry.space_group_name_H-M   'P 1'
#
loop_
_entity.id
_entity.type
_entity.pdbx_description
1 polymer ?
#
loop_
_entity_poly.entity_id
_entity_poly.type
_entity_poly.pdbx_seq_one_letter_code
_entity_poly.pdbx_strand_id
1 'polypeptide(L)'
;MVFLVKMRWIFFLVIIFAMIIAGHAQKNPFIVVTTKATPLPSISPAPSTSPSAAPTKVLNRGEMSNLYGPCIELPIILYHHIEPMSVAQQKKHTSLNIDSEVFRKQMEYLKQKGYSSVTPADLVAFFDEGMQLPSKPVMITFDDGYDDNGEYAYEILKQVGIKGVIFLPTGLMQNEGYLRWEKIMEMNSSGMITFGNHTWSHRKRRYLPLTFSLEKEVLM
;
A
#
# COMPACT_ATOMS: atom_id res chain seq x y z
N MET A 1 -52.38 -5.95 -39.49
CA MET A 1 -51.63 -4.72 -39.10
C MET A 1 -50.69 -4.93 -37.89
N VAL A 2 -50.14 -6.15 -37.69
CA VAL A 2 -49.18 -6.47 -36.60
C VAL A 2 -47.86 -7.04 -37.15
N PHE A 3 -47.86 -7.49 -38.42
CA PHE A 3 -46.68 -8.07 -39.08
C PHE A 3 -45.66 -7.02 -39.57
N LEU A 4 -46.12 -5.83 -39.97
CA LEU A 4 -45.25 -4.74 -40.45
C LEU A 4 -44.47 -4.02 -39.33
N VAL A 5 -44.95 -4.09 -38.08
CA VAL A 5 -44.26 -3.46 -36.94
C VAL A 5 -43.09 -4.32 -36.46
N LYS A 6 -43.24 -5.66 -36.41
CA LYS A 6 -42.16 -6.58 -36.02
C LYS A 6 -40.95 -6.56 -36.98
N MET A 7 -41.18 -6.32 -38.27
CA MET A 7 -40.12 -6.29 -39.28
C MET A 7 -39.26 -5.02 -39.21
N ARG A 8 -39.78 -3.92 -38.65
CA ARG A 8 -39.03 -2.66 -38.40
C ARG A 8 -38.05 -2.76 -37.23
N TRP A 9 -38.34 -3.59 -36.21
CA TRP A 9 -37.45 -3.78 -35.06
C TRP A 9 -36.27 -4.70 -35.37
N ILE A 10 -36.45 -5.70 -36.24
CA ILE A 10 -35.38 -6.61 -36.67
C ILE A 10 -34.35 -5.85 -37.53
N PHE A 11 -34.79 -4.96 -38.42
CA PHE A 11 -33.88 -4.11 -39.20
C PHE A 11 -33.08 -3.13 -38.32
N PHE A 12 -33.68 -2.59 -37.25
CA PHE A 12 -32.98 -1.69 -36.33
C PHE A 12 -31.91 -2.42 -35.50
N LEU A 13 -32.17 -3.66 -35.07
CA LEU A 13 -31.18 -4.48 -34.34
C LEU A 13 -30.02 -4.94 -35.22
N VAL A 14 -30.26 -5.26 -36.50
CA VAL A 14 -29.19 -5.64 -37.45
C VAL A 14 -28.28 -4.46 -37.78
N ILE A 15 -28.82 -3.23 -37.88
CA ILE A 15 -28.02 -2.02 -38.13
C ILE A 15 -27.16 -1.66 -36.91
N ILE A 16 -27.68 -1.79 -35.68
CA ILE A 16 -26.90 -1.54 -34.46
C ILE A 16 -25.79 -2.60 -34.30
N PHE A 17 -26.06 -3.87 -34.61
CA PHE A 17 -25.03 -4.93 -34.55
C PHE A 17 -23.95 -4.75 -35.63
N ALA A 18 -24.32 -4.28 -36.83
CA ALA A 18 -23.36 -3.95 -37.88
C ALA A 18 -22.46 -2.74 -37.53
N MET A 19 -22.98 -1.75 -36.81
CA MET A 19 -22.18 -0.61 -36.33
C MET A 19 -21.23 -0.98 -35.18
N ILE A 20 -21.59 -1.96 -34.33
CA ILE A 20 -20.72 -2.44 -33.24
C ILE A 20 -19.55 -3.29 -33.79
N ILE A 21 -19.75 -4.06 -34.86
CA ILE A 21 -18.68 -4.82 -35.53
C ILE A 21 -17.79 -3.91 -36.39
N ALA A 22 -18.34 -2.86 -37.01
CA ALA A 22 -17.54 -1.90 -37.80
C ALA A 22 -16.69 -0.93 -36.93
N GLY A 23 -17.02 -0.76 -35.63
CA GLY A 23 -16.31 0.12 -34.70
C GLY A 23 -15.07 -0.47 -34.03
N HIS A 24 -14.75 -1.75 -34.21
CA HIS A 24 -13.63 -2.43 -33.54
C HIS A 24 -12.45 -2.80 -34.45
N ALA A 25 -12.38 -2.22 -35.65
CA ALA A 25 -11.28 -2.45 -36.59
C ALA A 25 -10.51 -1.16 -36.95
N GLN A 26 -10.23 -0.30 -35.98
CA GLN A 26 -9.19 0.70 -36.15
C GLN A 26 -7.84 0.05 -35.87
N LYS A 27 -7.23 -0.51 -36.91
CA LYS A 27 -5.82 -0.91 -36.91
C LYS A 27 -5.01 0.36 -36.67
N ASN A 28 -4.59 0.59 -35.43
CA ASN A 28 -3.61 1.61 -35.12
C ASN A 28 -2.36 1.33 -35.95
N PRO A 29 -1.96 2.20 -36.89
CA PRO A 29 -0.72 1.99 -37.59
C PRO A 29 0.40 2.06 -36.56
N PHE A 30 1.18 0.99 -36.46
CA PHE A 30 2.45 1.01 -35.74
C PHE A 30 3.29 2.16 -36.31
N ILE A 31 3.38 3.26 -35.57
CA ILE A 31 4.36 4.30 -35.86
C ILE A 31 5.71 3.70 -35.47
N VAL A 32 6.45 3.23 -36.47
CA VAL A 32 7.88 2.94 -36.31
C VAL A 32 8.58 4.29 -36.20
N VAL A 33 8.69 4.80 -34.96
CA VAL A 33 9.55 5.94 -34.66
C VAL A 33 10.99 5.46 -34.82
N THR A 34 11.56 5.72 -35.99
CA THR A 34 13.00 5.57 -36.19
C THR A 34 13.68 6.70 -35.43
N THR A 35 14.07 6.44 -34.18
CA THR A 35 14.90 7.38 -33.43
C THR A 35 16.31 7.32 -34.01
N LYS A 36 16.66 8.36 -34.78
CA LYS A 36 18.05 8.64 -35.15
C LYS A 36 18.81 8.83 -33.83
N ALA A 37 19.76 7.94 -33.54
CA ALA A 37 20.56 8.03 -32.32
C ALA A 37 21.34 9.36 -32.31
N THR A 38 20.89 10.30 -31.48
CA THR A 38 21.66 11.50 -31.15
C THR A 38 22.87 11.06 -30.33
N PRO A 39 24.09 11.52 -30.62
CA PRO A 39 25.25 11.23 -29.79
C PRO A 39 24.99 11.72 -28.36
N LEU A 40 25.36 10.91 -27.35
CA LEU A 40 25.28 11.35 -25.96
C LEU A 40 26.07 12.66 -25.78
N PRO A 41 25.55 13.64 -25.02
CA PRO A 41 26.35 14.76 -24.60
C PRO A 41 27.55 14.27 -23.80
N SER A 42 28.72 14.85 -24.10
CA SER A 42 29.96 14.62 -23.35
C SER A 42 29.70 14.90 -21.87
N ILE A 43 29.93 13.91 -21.02
CA ILE A 43 29.76 14.02 -19.58
C ILE A 43 30.86 14.98 -19.09
N SER A 44 30.47 16.22 -18.78
CA SER A 44 31.33 17.14 -18.03
C SER A 44 31.71 16.48 -16.70
N PRO A 45 32.99 16.49 -16.27
CA PRO A 45 33.36 15.92 -14.99
C PRO A 45 32.54 16.57 -13.88
N ALA A 46 31.97 15.75 -13.00
CA ALA A 46 31.20 16.20 -11.86
C ALA A 46 32.05 17.16 -11.01
N PRO A 47 31.48 18.25 -10.47
CA PRO A 47 32.19 19.08 -9.52
C PRO A 47 32.60 18.22 -8.33
N SER A 48 33.91 18.21 -8.03
CA SER A 48 34.46 17.56 -6.85
C SER A 48 33.90 18.23 -5.61
N THR A 49 32.92 17.60 -4.95
CA THR A 49 32.48 18.01 -3.62
C THR A 49 33.54 17.55 -2.63
N SER A 50 34.51 18.42 -2.35
CA SER A 50 35.37 18.28 -1.18
C SER A 50 34.48 18.16 0.06
N PRO A 51 34.63 17.15 0.93
CA PRO A 51 33.81 17.05 2.13
C PRO A 51 34.10 18.26 3.03
N SER A 52 33.08 19.08 3.26
CA SER A 52 33.15 20.21 4.19
C SER A 52 33.41 19.68 5.60
N ALA A 53 34.39 20.28 6.28
CA ALA A 53 34.82 19.90 7.62
C ALA A 53 33.66 19.93 8.62
N ALA A 54 33.44 18.83 9.35
CA ALA A 54 32.58 18.82 10.53
C ALA A 54 33.36 19.40 11.72
N PRO A 55 32.75 20.34 12.46
CA PRO A 55 31.94 19.89 13.58
C PRO A 55 30.59 20.60 13.58
N THR A 56 29.54 19.92 13.15
CA THR A 56 28.18 20.41 13.38
C THR A 56 27.87 20.17 14.84
N LYS A 57 27.76 21.24 15.62
CA LYS A 57 27.21 21.22 16.99
C LYS A 57 26.04 20.21 17.03
N VAL A 58 26.10 19.23 17.93
CA VAL A 58 24.96 18.33 18.16
C VAL A 58 23.84 19.19 18.74
N LEU A 59 22.78 19.36 17.95
CA LEU A 59 21.62 20.16 18.34
C LEU A 59 20.85 19.44 19.44
N ASN A 60 20.38 20.18 20.45
CA ASN A 60 19.44 19.62 21.40
C ASN A 60 18.03 19.49 20.78
N ARG A 61 17.12 18.76 21.44
CA ARG A 61 15.76 18.51 20.93
C ARG A 61 14.99 19.80 20.61
N GLY A 62 15.13 20.85 21.43
CA GLY A 62 14.49 22.14 21.17
C GLY A 62 15.05 22.85 19.94
N GLU A 63 16.36 22.80 19.75
CA GLU A 63 17.02 23.35 18.55
C GLU A 63 16.64 22.58 17.28
N MET A 64 16.57 21.24 17.35
CA MET A 64 16.05 20.40 16.27
C MET A 64 14.61 20.74 15.93
N SER A 65 13.74 20.88 16.94
CA SER A 65 12.34 21.22 16.74
C SER A 65 12.16 22.58 16.07
N ASN A 66 12.99 23.57 16.44
CA ASN A 66 12.92 24.91 15.85
C ASN A 66 13.37 24.95 14.38
N LEU A 67 14.32 24.08 13.98
CA LEU A 67 14.86 24.05 12.62
C LEU A 67 14.06 23.16 11.67
N TYR A 68 13.56 22.03 12.16
CA TYR A 68 12.98 20.96 11.32
C TYR A 68 11.53 20.62 11.66
N GLY A 69 10.93 21.26 12.66
CA GLY A 69 9.61 20.93 13.17
C GLY A 69 9.64 19.88 14.28
N PRO A 70 8.49 19.62 14.92
CA PRO A 70 8.42 18.84 16.15
C PRO A 70 8.99 17.42 15.96
N CYS A 71 9.86 17.00 16.87
CA CYS A 71 10.45 15.65 16.85
C CYS A 71 9.62 14.66 17.69
N ILE A 72 9.50 13.42 17.20
CA ILE A 72 8.85 12.33 17.91
C ILE A 72 9.65 11.03 17.79
N GLU A 73 9.64 10.23 18.85
CA GLU A 73 10.11 8.84 18.84
C GLU A 73 8.88 7.92 18.72
N LEU A 74 8.75 7.25 17.56
CA LEU A 74 7.65 6.33 17.29
C LEU A 74 8.21 4.94 16.94
N PRO A 75 8.04 3.93 17.81
CA PRO A 75 8.23 2.54 17.43
C PRO A 75 7.18 2.11 16.40
N ILE A 76 7.65 1.59 15.26
CA ILE A 76 6.83 1.00 14.20
C ILE A 76 7.16 -0.49 14.15
N ILE A 77 6.17 -1.33 14.45
CA ILE A 77 6.34 -2.78 14.53
C ILE A 77 5.71 -3.40 13.28
N LEU A 78 6.51 -4.20 12.56
CA LEU A 78 6.14 -4.83 11.31
C LEU A 78 5.86 -6.32 11.49
N TYR A 79 4.72 -6.76 10.97
CA TYR A 79 4.30 -8.16 10.85
C TYR A 79 3.98 -8.49 9.38
N HIS A 80 3.81 -9.77 9.07
CA HIS A 80 3.31 -10.24 7.77
C HIS A 80 2.17 -11.23 8.01
N HIS A 81 2.48 -12.48 8.35
CA HIS A 81 1.48 -13.49 8.68
C HIS A 81 1.22 -13.55 10.20
N ILE A 82 -0.05 -13.62 10.58
CA ILE A 82 -0.52 -13.92 11.93
C ILE A 82 -1.53 -15.06 11.86
N GLU A 83 -1.09 -16.28 12.11
CA GLU A 83 -1.98 -17.44 12.23
C GLU A 83 -1.39 -18.48 13.21
N PRO A 84 -2.19 -19.41 13.75
CA PRO A 84 -1.67 -20.48 14.59
C PRO A 84 -0.53 -21.21 13.90
N MET A 85 0.56 -21.51 14.62
CA MET A 85 1.76 -22.09 14.03
C MET A 85 1.49 -23.42 13.30
N SER A 86 0.51 -24.19 13.77
CA SER A 86 0.06 -25.42 13.09
C SER A 86 -0.55 -25.14 11.71
N VAL A 87 -1.33 -24.08 11.57
CA VAL A 87 -1.91 -23.64 10.30
C VAL A 87 -0.82 -23.14 9.37
N ALA A 88 0.10 -22.30 9.87
CA ALA A 88 1.23 -21.80 9.10
C ALA A 88 2.12 -22.95 8.56
N GLN A 89 2.34 -24.00 9.35
CA GLN A 89 3.06 -25.19 8.90
C GLN A 89 2.32 -25.93 7.77
N GLN A 90 1.00 -26.08 7.89
CA GLN A 90 0.17 -26.73 6.87
C GLN A 90 0.17 -25.94 5.55
N LYS A 91 0.02 -24.61 5.63
CA LYS A 91 0.01 -23.71 4.46
C LYS A 91 1.41 -23.36 3.94
N LYS A 92 2.47 -23.75 4.66
CA LYS A 92 3.88 -23.38 4.40
C LYS A 92 4.16 -21.88 4.51
N HIS A 93 3.45 -21.18 5.39
CA HIS A 93 3.61 -19.76 5.70
C HIS A 93 4.56 -19.51 6.88
N THR A 94 5.36 -20.49 7.31
CA THR A 94 6.21 -20.35 8.51
C THR A 94 7.26 -19.24 8.41
N SER A 95 7.61 -18.81 7.19
CA SER A 95 8.46 -17.64 6.99
C SER A 95 7.67 -16.37 7.31
N LEU A 96 8.19 -15.53 8.20
CA LEU A 96 7.57 -14.27 8.62
C LEU A 96 6.21 -14.42 9.34
N ASN A 97 5.85 -15.62 9.80
CA ASN A 97 4.69 -15.84 10.65
C ASN A 97 4.98 -15.62 12.13
N ILE A 98 4.02 -15.01 12.82
CA ILE A 98 3.92 -15.02 14.28
C ILE A 98 2.67 -15.81 14.68
N ASP A 99 2.83 -16.73 15.63
CA ASP A 99 1.69 -17.46 16.18
C ASP A 99 0.65 -16.48 16.77
N SER A 100 -0.62 -16.68 16.44
CA SER A 100 -1.69 -15.75 16.82
C SER A 100 -1.78 -15.49 18.33
N GLU A 101 -1.47 -16.49 19.18
CA GLU A 101 -1.48 -16.30 20.63
C GLU A 101 -0.23 -15.56 21.13
N VAL A 102 0.89 -15.64 20.42
CA VAL A 102 2.06 -14.78 20.68
C VAL A 102 1.73 -13.34 20.31
N PHE A 103 1.12 -13.12 19.15
CA PHE A 103 0.68 -11.79 18.72
C PHE A 103 -0.31 -11.16 19.72
N ARG A 104 -1.31 -11.93 20.19
CA ARG A 104 -2.23 -11.51 21.26
C ARG A 104 -1.48 -11.03 22.50
N LYS A 105 -0.55 -11.83 23.02
CA LYS A 105 0.25 -11.47 24.20
C LYS A 105 1.08 -10.20 23.98
N GLN A 106 1.61 -9.99 22.79
CA GLN A 106 2.33 -8.77 22.44
C GLN A 106 1.39 -7.54 22.47
N MET A 107 0.19 -7.65 21.91
CA MET A 107 -0.79 -6.56 21.90
C MET A 107 -1.29 -6.24 23.32
N GLU A 108 -1.61 -7.27 24.12
CA GLU A 108 -1.99 -7.11 25.52
C GLU A 108 -0.87 -6.47 26.35
N TYR A 109 0.39 -6.86 26.10
CA TYR A 109 1.54 -6.25 26.75
C TYR A 109 1.64 -4.76 26.44
N LEU A 110 1.50 -4.36 25.16
CA LEU A 110 1.51 -2.95 24.76
C LEU A 110 0.42 -2.17 25.50
N LYS A 111 -0.81 -2.70 25.50
CA LYS A 111 -1.94 -2.09 26.20
C LYS A 111 -1.67 -1.95 27.70
N GLN A 112 -1.18 -3.02 28.36
CA GLN A 112 -0.87 -3.03 29.79
C GLN A 112 0.25 -2.05 30.16
N LYS A 113 1.23 -1.84 29.28
CA LYS A 113 2.32 -0.87 29.48
C LYS A 113 1.94 0.57 29.14
N GLY A 114 0.68 0.81 28.76
CA GLY A 114 0.13 2.13 28.46
C GLY A 114 0.49 2.65 27.07
N TYR A 115 0.89 1.77 26.14
CA TYR A 115 1.05 2.18 24.74
C TYR A 115 -0.31 2.42 24.10
N SER A 116 -0.35 3.41 23.21
CA SER A 116 -1.52 3.75 22.40
C SER A 116 -1.15 3.71 20.93
N SER A 117 -1.95 2.98 20.14
CA SER A 117 -1.76 2.88 18.70
C SER A 117 -2.00 4.24 18.04
N VAL A 118 -1.09 4.64 17.15
CA VAL A 118 -1.24 5.80 16.26
C VAL A 118 -1.25 5.33 14.79
N THR A 119 -1.91 6.10 13.95
CA THR A 119 -2.06 5.87 12.51
C THR A 119 -1.25 6.89 11.71
N PRO A 120 -1.04 6.67 10.39
CA PRO A 120 -0.40 7.67 9.54
C PRO A 120 -1.15 9.01 9.54
N ALA A 121 -2.48 9.01 9.66
CA ALA A 121 -3.27 10.24 9.77
C ALA A 121 -2.96 11.02 11.05
N ASP A 122 -2.76 10.33 12.18
CA ASP A 122 -2.36 10.98 13.44
C ASP A 122 -0.98 11.63 13.31
N LEU A 123 -0.05 11.02 12.55
CA LEU A 123 1.26 11.62 12.27
C LEU A 123 1.16 12.86 11.38
N VAL A 124 0.32 12.81 10.35
CA VAL A 124 0.06 13.99 9.50
C VAL A 124 -0.49 15.13 10.36
N ALA A 125 -1.50 14.87 11.19
CA ALA A 125 -2.07 15.87 12.09
C ALA A 125 -1.06 16.38 13.14
N PHE A 126 -0.13 15.53 13.61
CA PHE A 126 0.95 15.96 14.50
C PHE A 126 1.87 16.99 13.83
N PHE A 127 2.30 16.74 12.59
CA PHE A 127 3.22 17.63 11.88
C PHE A 127 2.52 18.89 11.34
N ASP A 128 1.32 18.75 10.77
CA ASP A 128 0.66 19.84 10.05
C ASP A 128 -0.22 20.71 10.97
N GLU A 129 -0.84 20.11 11.99
CA GLU A 129 -1.82 20.78 12.85
C GLU A 129 -1.35 20.94 14.30
N GLY A 130 -0.19 20.37 14.65
CA GLY A 130 0.34 20.40 16.01
C GLY A 130 -0.46 19.53 17.01
N MET A 131 -1.20 18.53 16.52
CA MET A 131 -1.87 17.54 17.36
C MET A 131 -0.84 16.87 18.28
N GLN A 132 -1.16 16.69 19.55
CA GLN A 132 -0.28 15.95 20.46
C GLN A 132 -0.54 14.45 20.35
N LEU A 133 0.53 13.66 20.16
CA LEU A 133 0.43 12.22 20.21
C LEU A 133 0.40 11.70 21.66
N PRO A 134 -0.11 10.47 21.88
CA PRO A 134 -0.04 9.82 23.19
C PRO A 134 1.39 9.76 23.72
N SER A 135 1.55 9.73 25.05
CA SER A 135 2.87 9.69 25.69
C SER A 135 3.71 8.45 25.35
N LYS A 136 3.05 7.35 24.99
CA LYS A 136 3.67 6.11 24.51
C LYS A 136 3.04 5.69 23.18
N PRO A 137 3.35 6.36 22.08
CA PRO A 137 2.77 6.03 20.79
C PRO A 137 3.43 4.75 20.25
N VAL A 138 2.67 3.96 19.51
CA VAL A 138 3.19 2.80 18.75
C VAL A 138 2.39 2.66 17.46
N MET A 139 3.03 2.25 16.38
CA MET A 139 2.32 1.91 15.14
C MET A 139 2.49 0.42 14.86
N ILE A 140 1.37 -0.28 14.68
CA ILE A 140 1.35 -1.70 14.33
C ILE A 140 1.06 -1.80 12.84
N THR A 141 1.99 -2.40 12.10
CA THR A 141 1.97 -2.46 10.64
C THR A 141 2.03 -3.90 10.16
N PHE A 142 1.35 -4.16 9.04
CA PHE A 142 1.37 -5.43 8.31
C PHE A 142 1.65 -5.13 6.84
N ASP A 143 2.53 -5.91 6.23
CA ASP A 143 2.76 -5.87 4.79
C ASP A 143 2.00 -7.01 4.09
N ASP A 144 1.95 -6.95 2.76
CA ASP A 144 1.39 -7.95 1.83
C ASP A 144 -0.14 -8.17 1.85
N GLY A 145 -0.83 -7.92 2.96
CA GLY A 145 -2.29 -8.04 3.03
C GLY A 145 -2.81 -9.48 2.92
N TYR A 146 -2.17 -10.41 3.64
CA TYR A 146 -2.59 -11.82 3.70
C TYR A 146 -3.95 -11.99 4.38
N ASP A 147 -4.71 -13.01 4.00
CA ASP A 147 -6.06 -13.26 4.52
C ASP A 147 -6.10 -13.49 6.04
N ASP A 148 -5.06 -14.10 6.59
CA ASP A 148 -4.87 -14.29 8.03
C ASP A 148 -4.84 -12.99 8.84
N ASN A 149 -4.47 -11.86 8.21
CA ASN A 149 -4.53 -10.54 8.86
C ASN A 149 -5.98 -10.16 9.19
N GLY A 150 -6.93 -10.56 8.35
CA GLY A 150 -8.36 -10.35 8.57
C GLY A 150 -8.98 -11.40 9.50
N GLU A 151 -8.49 -12.63 9.46
CA GLU A 151 -9.00 -13.77 10.24
C GLU A 151 -8.55 -13.71 11.71
N TYR A 152 -7.27 -13.43 11.96
CA TYR A 152 -6.67 -13.48 13.29
C TYR A 152 -6.26 -12.09 13.79
N ALA A 153 -5.43 -11.37 13.04
CA ALA A 153 -4.82 -10.12 13.54
C ALA A 153 -5.89 -9.06 13.84
N TYR A 154 -6.81 -8.84 12.91
CA TYR A 154 -7.92 -7.89 13.06
C TYR A 154 -8.80 -8.18 14.27
N GLU A 155 -9.17 -9.44 14.48
CA GLU A 155 -10.02 -9.84 15.62
C GLU A 155 -9.31 -9.62 16.95
N ILE A 156 -8.01 -9.95 17.03
CA ILE A 156 -7.18 -9.70 18.22
C ILE A 156 -7.05 -8.20 18.49
N LEU A 157 -6.71 -7.41 17.47
CA LEU A 157 -6.59 -5.95 17.56
C LEU A 157 -7.89 -5.30 18.05
N LYS A 158 -9.03 -5.74 17.52
CA LYS A 158 -10.37 -5.31 17.94
C LYS A 158 -10.64 -5.63 19.41
N GLN A 159 -10.31 -6.84 19.86
CA GLN A 159 -10.51 -7.26 21.26
C GLN A 159 -9.64 -6.48 22.24
N VAL A 160 -8.38 -6.19 21.88
CA VAL A 160 -7.44 -5.45 22.74
C VAL A 160 -7.68 -3.94 22.68
N GLY A 161 -8.31 -3.44 21.61
CA GLY A 161 -8.52 -2.02 21.37
C GLY A 161 -7.21 -1.33 20.96
N ILE A 162 -6.50 -1.92 20.00
CA ILE A 162 -5.29 -1.38 19.34
C ILE A 162 -5.60 -1.29 17.85
N LYS A 163 -5.31 -0.13 17.24
CA LYS A 163 -5.47 0.06 15.79
C LYS A 163 -4.26 -0.47 15.03
N GLY A 164 -4.47 -0.90 13.79
CA GLY A 164 -3.43 -1.41 12.89
C GLY A 164 -3.41 -0.69 11.54
N VAL A 165 -2.30 -0.86 10.82
CA VAL A 165 -2.11 -0.36 9.46
C VAL A 165 -1.71 -1.54 8.57
N ILE A 166 -2.38 -1.74 7.44
CA ILE A 166 -2.03 -2.79 6.49
C ILE A 166 -1.66 -2.16 5.15
N PHE A 167 -0.44 -2.42 4.66
CA PHE A 167 0.01 -1.98 3.36
C PHE A 167 -0.35 -3.06 2.32
N LEU A 168 -1.19 -2.70 1.35
CA LEU A 168 -1.75 -3.63 0.36
C LEU A 168 -1.02 -3.56 -0.98
N PRO A 169 -0.58 -4.71 -1.53
CA PRO A 169 -0.26 -4.85 -2.94
C PRO A 169 -1.56 -5.09 -3.73
N THR A 170 -2.19 -4.00 -4.18
CA THR A 170 -3.58 -4.00 -4.68
C THR A 170 -3.83 -4.98 -5.84
N GLY A 171 -2.84 -5.22 -6.69
CA GLY A 171 -2.91 -6.20 -7.78
C GLY A 171 -2.96 -7.66 -7.33
N LEU A 172 -2.70 -7.96 -6.05
CA LEU A 172 -2.75 -9.32 -5.49
C LEU A 172 -4.04 -9.64 -4.75
N MET A 173 -4.88 -8.64 -4.41
CA MET A 173 -6.10 -8.82 -3.58
C MET A 173 -7.21 -9.67 -4.24
N GLN A 174 -7.01 -10.07 -5.50
CA GLN A 174 -7.89 -11.00 -6.21
C GLN A 174 -7.42 -12.46 -6.14
N ASN A 175 -6.24 -12.72 -5.58
CA ASN A 175 -5.66 -14.06 -5.47
C ASN A 175 -6.11 -14.76 -4.18
N GLU A 176 -5.99 -16.08 -4.15
CA GLU A 176 -6.14 -16.86 -2.91
C GLU A 176 -4.99 -16.56 -1.94
N GLY A 177 -5.28 -16.62 -0.63
CA GLY A 177 -4.31 -16.30 0.43
C GLY A 177 -4.18 -14.81 0.75
N TYR A 178 -4.91 -13.93 0.05
CA TYR A 178 -4.92 -12.49 0.29
C TYR A 178 -6.29 -12.01 0.75
N LEU A 179 -6.31 -10.86 1.43
CA LEU A 179 -7.54 -10.18 1.79
C LEU A 179 -8.40 -9.88 0.55
N ARG A 180 -9.70 -10.10 0.69
CA ARG A 180 -10.71 -9.72 -0.31
C ARG A 180 -11.22 -8.31 -0.03
N TRP A 181 -11.62 -7.61 -1.08
CA TRP A 181 -12.09 -6.23 -1.00
C TRP A 181 -13.26 -6.04 -0.03
N GLU A 182 -14.15 -7.02 0.10
CA GLU A 182 -15.25 -6.99 1.06
C GLU A 182 -14.73 -6.90 2.50
N LYS A 183 -13.74 -7.73 2.85
CA LYS A 183 -13.12 -7.74 4.19
C LYS A 183 -12.27 -6.50 4.42
N ILE A 184 -11.57 -6.00 3.40
CA ILE A 184 -10.82 -4.74 3.46
C ILE A 184 -11.76 -3.58 3.80
N MET A 185 -12.91 -3.48 3.11
CA MET A 185 -13.90 -2.43 3.35
C MET A 185 -14.53 -2.56 4.75
N GLU A 186 -14.83 -3.78 5.20
CA GLU A 186 -15.29 -4.05 6.58
C GLU A 186 -14.29 -3.51 7.61
N MET A 187 -13.02 -3.94 7.50
CA MET A 187 -11.95 -3.57 8.43
C MET A 187 -11.70 -2.05 8.44
N ASN A 188 -11.71 -1.42 7.26
CA ASN A 188 -11.54 0.03 7.15
C ASN A 188 -12.71 0.80 7.80
N SER A 189 -13.94 0.37 7.51
CA SER A 189 -15.16 1.01 8.03
C SER A 189 -15.31 0.89 9.56
N SER A 190 -14.66 -0.10 10.18
CA SER A 190 -14.64 -0.26 11.64
C SER A 190 -13.84 0.84 12.36
N GLY A 191 -12.96 1.56 11.64
CA GLY A 191 -12.01 2.51 12.23
C GLY A 191 -10.83 1.85 12.97
N MET A 192 -10.74 0.52 12.96
CA MET A 192 -9.64 -0.22 13.59
C MET A 192 -8.42 -0.36 12.68
N ILE A 193 -8.63 -0.47 11.36
CA ILE A 193 -7.55 -0.69 10.40
C ILE A 193 -7.51 0.45 9.39
N THR A 194 -6.33 1.03 9.22
CA THR A 194 -6.01 1.92 8.09
C THR A 194 -5.29 1.12 7.01
N PHE A 195 -5.61 1.36 5.74
CA PHE A 195 -4.90 0.73 4.64
C PHE A 195 -3.94 1.70 3.95
N GLY A 196 -2.75 1.23 3.60
CA GLY A 196 -1.72 1.97 2.86
C GLY A 196 -1.34 1.25 1.57
N ASN A 197 -0.56 1.91 0.70
CA ASN A 197 -0.08 1.33 -0.55
C ASN A 197 1.18 0.48 -0.31
N HIS A 198 1.19 -0.75 -0.83
CA HIS A 198 2.38 -1.62 -0.91
C HIS A 198 2.74 -1.94 -2.36
N THR A 199 2.67 -0.92 -3.22
CA THR A 199 2.70 -1.01 -4.68
C THR A 199 1.50 -1.77 -5.26
N TRP A 200 1.47 -1.99 -6.57
CA TRP A 200 0.39 -2.72 -7.22
C TRP A 200 0.79 -4.20 -7.37
N SER A 201 2.00 -4.45 -7.87
CA SER A 201 2.47 -5.81 -8.22
C SER A 201 3.34 -6.48 -7.17
N HIS A 202 3.78 -5.75 -6.15
CA HIS A 202 4.79 -6.17 -5.18
C HIS A 202 6.15 -6.55 -5.83
N ARG A 203 6.42 -6.06 -7.05
CA ARG A 203 7.70 -6.33 -7.71
C ARG A 203 8.81 -5.54 -7.06
N LYS A 204 9.92 -6.23 -6.79
CA LYS A 204 11.16 -5.57 -6.35
C LYS A 204 11.58 -4.54 -7.40
N ARG A 205 11.70 -3.28 -6.99
CA ARG A 205 12.05 -2.13 -7.84
C ARG A 205 13.28 -2.36 -8.72
N ARG A 206 14.29 -3.07 -8.21
CA ARG A 206 15.52 -3.40 -8.97
C ARG A 206 15.26 -4.16 -10.28
N TYR A 207 14.11 -4.84 -10.39
CA TYR A 207 13.74 -5.65 -11.54
C TYR A 207 12.71 -4.96 -12.45
N LEU A 208 12.35 -3.71 -12.18
CA LEU A 208 11.52 -2.91 -13.06
C LEU A 208 12.43 -2.20 -14.09
N PRO A 209 12.09 -2.23 -15.39
CA PRO A 209 12.80 -1.45 -16.40
C PRO A 209 12.86 0.04 -15.98
N LEU A 210 13.93 0.75 -16.31
CA LEU A 210 14.02 2.21 -16.06
C LEU A 210 12.89 3.01 -16.74
N THR A 211 12.25 2.42 -17.75
CA THR A 211 11.08 2.96 -18.47
C THR A 211 9.74 2.66 -17.78
N PHE A 212 9.73 1.84 -16.73
CA PHE A 212 8.53 1.50 -15.98
C PHE A 212 8.23 2.59 -14.96
N SER A 213 7.08 3.26 -15.11
CA SER A 213 6.72 4.37 -14.23
C SER A 213 6.35 3.84 -12.84
N LEU A 214 7.05 4.33 -11.82
CA LEU A 214 6.70 4.14 -10.40
C LEU A 214 5.27 4.62 -10.10
N GLU A 215 4.77 5.59 -10.88
CA GLU A 215 3.39 6.06 -10.75
C GLU A 215 2.38 4.92 -10.98
N LYS A 216 2.67 3.96 -11.87
CA LYS A 216 1.78 2.81 -12.09
C LYS A 216 1.72 1.86 -10.91
N GLU A 217 2.80 1.76 -10.13
CA GLU A 217 2.82 0.92 -8.92
C GLU A 217 2.15 1.62 -7.74
N VAL A 218 2.24 2.94 -7.65
CA VAL A 218 1.74 3.69 -6.50
C VAL A 218 0.27 4.11 -6.67
N LEU A 219 -0.18 4.36 -7.90
CA LEU A 219 -1.53 4.91 -8.18
C LEU A 219 -2.59 3.86 -8.55
N MET A 220 -2.21 2.58 -8.72
CA MET A 220 -3.13 1.48 -9.03
C MET A 220 -3.43 0.63 -7.79
#